data_AF-A0A2S9GAC8-F1
#
_entry.id   AF-A0A2S9GAC8-F1
#
_cell.length_a   1.000
_cell.length_b   1.000
_cell.length_c   1.000
_cell.angle_alpha   90.00
_cell.angle_beta   90.00
_cell.angle_gamma   90.00
#
_symmetry.space_group_name_H-M   'P 1'
#
loop_
_entity.id
_entity.type
_entity.pdbx_description
1 polymer ?
#
loop_
_entity_poly.entity_id
_entity_poly.type
_entity_poly.pdbx_seq_one_letter_code
_entity_poly.pdbx_strand_id
1 'polypeptide(L)'
;EINERSQQLWKPSPGSIYPTLQLLVDEGLLIATESEGSKKLFGLTEDGRAAAEKIETAPWDAITEGWEEGAPGVLDLRNAVGQLM
;
A
#
# COMPACT_ATOMS: atom_id res chain seq x y z
N GLU A 1 14.35 0.13 2.69
CA GLU A 1 13.12 0.81 2.19
C GLU A 1 11.92 -0.15 2.21
N ILE A 2 10.65 0.30 2.00
CA ILE A 2 9.35 -0.39 2.27
C ILE A 2 9.32 -1.93 2.27
N ASN A 3 9.99 -2.61 1.33
CA ASN A 3 10.10 -4.08 1.34
C ASN A 3 10.70 -4.64 2.65
N GLU A 4 11.70 -3.96 3.22
CA GLU A 4 12.29 -4.32 4.52
C GLU A 4 11.32 -4.05 5.66
N ARG A 5 10.66 -2.88 5.64
CA ARG A 5 9.70 -2.50 6.70
C ARG A 5 8.49 -3.41 6.75
N SER A 6 8.03 -3.87 5.60
CA SER A 6 6.93 -4.82 5.46
C SER A 6 7.38 -6.28 5.53
N GLN A 7 8.65 -6.59 5.83
CA GLN A 7 9.20 -7.95 5.85
C GLN A 7 8.88 -8.76 4.57
N GLN A 8 8.93 -8.10 3.43
CA GLN A 8 8.56 -8.65 2.11
C GLN A 8 7.11 -9.15 1.99
N LEU A 9 6.23 -8.80 2.93
CA LEU A 9 4.82 -9.15 2.92
C LEU A 9 4.02 -8.26 1.96
N TRP A 10 4.45 -7.01 1.76
CA TRP A 10 3.81 -6.10 0.81
C TRP A 10 4.44 -6.23 -0.59
N LYS A 11 3.76 -6.94 -1.48
CA LYS A 11 4.17 -7.17 -2.88
C LYS A 11 3.03 -6.85 -3.87
N PRO A 12 2.58 -5.59 -3.95
CA PRO A 12 1.51 -5.20 -4.86
C PRO A 12 1.96 -5.28 -6.33
N SER A 13 1.01 -5.51 -7.22
CA SER A 13 1.28 -5.48 -8.67
C SER A 13 1.29 -4.02 -9.19
N PRO A 14 2.02 -3.71 -10.27
CA PRO A 14 1.96 -2.39 -10.89
C PRO A 14 0.53 -1.96 -11.23
N GLY A 15 -0.31 -2.89 -11.68
CA GLY A 15 -1.72 -2.66 -11.99
C GLY A 15 -2.59 -2.30 -10.78
N SER A 16 -2.13 -2.56 -9.55
CA SER A 16 -2.81 -2.11 -8.31
C SER A 16 -2.26 -0.78 -7.78
N ILE A 17 -0.98 -0.51 -8.01
CA ILE A 17 -0.33 0.73 -7.53
C ILE A 17 -0.78 1.94 -8.34
N TYR A 18 -0.68 1.89 -9.66
CA TYR A 18 -0.92 3.08 -10.48
C TYR A 18 -2.36 3.62 -10.41
N PRO A 19 -3.41 2.78 -10.43
CA PRO A 19 -4.78 3.28 -10.24
C PRO A 19 -4.99 3.92 -8.87
N THR A 20 -4.36 3.39 -7.82
CA THR A 20 -4.46 3.96 -6.47
C THR A 20 -3.75 5.31 -6.38
N LEU A 21 -2.56 5.44 -6.97
CA LEU A 21 -1.86 6.73 -7.05
C LEU A 21 -2.67 7.77 -7.83
N GLN A 22 -3.32 7.36 -8.92
CA GLN A 22 -4.18 8.26 -9.69
C GLN A 22 -5.41 8.69 -8.89
N LEU A 23 -6.08 7.76 -8.19
CA LEU A 23 -7.20 8.09 -7.32
C LEU A 23 -6.81 9.12 -6.25
N LEU A 24 -5.65 8.95 -5.61
CA LEU A 24 -5.16 9.89 -4.60
C LEU A 24 -4.79 11.26 -5.19
N VAL A 25 -4.40 11.33 -6.47
CA VAL A 25 -4.24 12.61 -7.18
C VAL A 25 -5.60 13.26 -7.46
N ASP A 26 -6.58 12.47 -7.90
CA ASP A 26 -7.92 12.96 -8.20
C ASP A 26 -8.64 13.47 -6.93
N GLU A 27 -8.35 12.87 -5.77
CA GLU A 27 -8.79 13.31 -4.44
C GLU A 27 -7.99 14.51 -3.88
N GLY A 28 -6.94 14.95 -4.56
CA GLY A 28 -6.11 16.09 -4.14
C GLY A 28 -5.11 15.79 -3.00
N LEU A 29 -4.92 14.52 -2.63
CA LEU A 29 -4.00 14.09 -1.58
C LEU A 29 -2.56 13.95 -2.10
N LEU A 30 -2.40 13.66 -3.39
CA LEU A 30 -1.11 13.62 -4.07
C LEU A 30 -1.03 14.66 -5.19
N ILE A 31 0.19 15.12 -5.46
CA ILE A 31 0.54 15.83 -6.68
C ILE A 31 1.51 14.98 -7.49
N ALA A 32 1.21 14.80 -8.77
CA ALA A 32 2.12 14.18 -9.71
C ALA A 32 3.03 15.24 -10.35
N THR A 33 4.33 15.01 -10.37
CA THR A 33 5.30 15.83 -11.09
C THR A 33 6.02 15.02 -12.15
N GLU A 34 6.33 15.67 -13.27
CA GLU A 34 7.21 15.08 -14.28
C GLU A 34 8.64 15.08 -13.74
N SER A 35 9.31 13.93 -13.82
CA SER A 35 10.76 13.86 -13.60
C SER A 35 11.47 14.06 -14.93
N GLU A 36 12.77 14.35 -14.89
CA GLU A 36 13.60 14.20 -16.09
C GLU A 36 13.59 12.72 -16.51
N GLY A 37 12.81 12.40 -17.55
CA GLY A 37 12.65 11.04 -18.08
C GLY A 37 11.21 10.51 -18.07
N SER A 38 11.07 9.18 -18.12
CA SER A 38 9.77 8.50 -18.25
C SER A 38 9.09 8.17 -16.92
N LYS A 39 9.69 8.55 -15.78
CA LYS A 39 9.16 8.25 -14.46
C LYS A 39 8.32 9.42 -13.95
N LYS A 40 7.11 9.12 -13.49
CA LYS A 40 6.32 10.08 -12.72
C LYS A 40 6.77 10.05 -11.26
N LEU A 41 6.94 11.21 -10.66
CA LEU A 41 7.09 11.37 -9.23
C LEU A 41 5.75 11.77 -8.61
N PHE A 42 5.52 11.34 -7.39
CA PHE A 42 4.33 11.69 -6.62
C PHE A 42 4.78 12.24 -5.28
N GLY A 43 4.20 13.36 -4.87
CA GLY A 43 4.42 13.97 -3.56
C GLY A 43 3.10 14.20 -2.84
N LEU A 44 3.13 14.22 -1.52
CA LEU A 44 1.96 14.62 -0.72
C LEU A 44 1.68 16.10 -0.91
N THR A 45 0.40 16.45 -1.03
CA THR A 45 -0.08 17.81 -0.82
C THR A 45 -0.14 18.12 0.68
N GLU A 46 -0.53 19.33 1.04
CA GLU A 46 -0.78 19.68 2.45
C GLU A 46 -1.92 18.81 3.02
N ASP A 47 -3.01 18.64 2.28
CA ASP A 47 -4.13 17.77 2.68
C ASP A 47 -3.69 16.30 2.78
N GLY A 48 -2.84 15.84 1.85
CA GLY A 48 -2.24 14.51 1.92
C GLY A 48 -1.38 14.31 3.15
N ARG A 49 -0.58 15.32 3.53
CA ARG A 49 0.23 15.29 4.75
C ARG A 49 -0.66 15.25 6.00
N ALA A 50 -1.66 16.12 6.09
CA ALA A 50 -2.60 16.15 7.20
C ALA A 50 -3.42 14.85 7.30
N ALA A 51 -3.73 14.19 6.18
CA ALA A 51 -4.36 12.87 6.17
C ALA A 51 -3.41 11.78 6.68
N ALA A 52 -2.14 11.81 6.26
CA ALA A 52 -1.13 10.86 6.70
C ALA A 52 -0.80 11.00 8.20
N GLU A 53 -0.82 12.22 8.74
CA GLU A 53 -0.57 12.48 10.17
C GLU A 53 -1.64 11.89 11.11
N LYS A 54 -2.83 11.61 10.60
CA LYS A 54 -3.89 10.92 11.36
C LYS A 54 -3.66 9.42 11.50
N ILE A 55 -2.67 8.88 10.78
CA ILE A 55 -2.32 7.46 10.84
C ILE A 55 -1.38 7.26 12.03
N GLU A 56 -1.90 6.70 13.12
CA GLU A 56 -1.15 6.48 14.36
C GLU A 56 -0.16 5.31 14.25
N THR A 57 -0.59 4.22 13.61
CA THR A 57 0.23 3.02 13.37
C THR A 57 0.71 3.01 11.94
N ALA A 58 2.02 2.92 11.72
CA ALA A 58 2.53 2.88 10.37
C ALA A 58 1.98 1.64 9.62
N PRO A 59 1.56 1.76 8.35
CA PRO A 59 0.86 0.67 7.67
C PRO A 59 1.65 -0.65 7.56
N TRP A 60 2.99 -0.57 7.50
CA TRP A 60 3.84 -1.76 7.49
C TRP A 60 3.90 -2.45 8.86
N ASP A 61 3.80 -1.71 9.97
CA ASP A 61 3.75 -2.30 11.31
C ASP A 61 2.46 -3.09 11.47
N ALA A 62 1.33 -2.54 11.00
CA ALA A 62 0.04 -3.23 10.97
C ALA A 62 0.06 -4.52 10.12
N ILE A 63 0.81 -4.53 9.01
CA ILE A 63 0.97 -5.73 8.16
C ILE A 63 1.81 -6.79 8.88
N THR A 64 2.84 -6.38 9.63
CA THR A 64 3.76 -7.30 10.31
C THR A 64 3.26 -7.79 11.67
N GLU A 65 2.53 -6.96 12.43
CA GLU A 65 1.99 -7.33 13.76
C GLU A 65 0.91 -8.41 13.66
N GLY A 66 0.14 -8.44 12.56
CA GLY A 66 -0.84 -9.48 12.29
C GLY A 66 -0.27 -10.77 11.68
N TRP A 67 1.05 -10.81 11.43
CA TRP A 67 1.72 -11.94 10.78
C TRP A 67 2.52 -12.73 11.82
N GLU A 68 1.96 -13.86 12.30
CA GLU A 68 2.79 -14.86 12.98
C GLU A 68 3.69 -15.55 11.94
N GLU A 69 4.97 -15.76 12.26
CA GLU A 69 5.92 -16.45 11.37
C GLU A 69 5.42 -17.88 11.08
N GLY A 70 4.81 -18.08 9.90
CA GLY A 70 4.17 -19.34 9.50
C GLY A 70 2.65 -19.28 9.33
N ALA A 71 1.98 -18.16 9.67
CA ALA A 71 0.57 -17.95 9.37
C ALA A 71 0.39 -17.46 7.91
N PRO A 72 -0.52 -18.05 7.13
CA PRO A 72 -0.68 -17.73 5.72
C PRO A 72 -1.41 -16.39 5.54
N GLY A 73 -0.68 -15.27 5.62
CA GLY A 73 -1.22 -13.99 5.17
C GLY A 73 -1.44 -14.03 3.66
N VAL A 74 -2.65 -13.66 3.24
CA VAL A 74 -3.20 -13.69 1.88
C VAL A 74 -3.63 -15.07 1.35
N LEU A 75 -3.45 -16.19 2.08
CA LEU A 75 -3.76 -17.53 1.53
C LEU A 75 -4.80 -18.38 2.27
N ASP A 76 -5.69 -17.83 3.09
CA ASP A 76 -6.83 -18.62 3.63
C ASP A 76 -8.18 -18.34 2.96
N LEU A 77 -8.25 -17.35 2.06
CA LEU A 77 -9.47 -17.15 1.27
C LEU A 77 -9.74 -18.31 0.30
N ARG A 78 -8.68 -18.95 -0.21
CA ARG A 78 -8.81 -20.11 -1.11
C ARG A 78 -9.30 -21.37 -0.38
N ASN A 79 -8.91 -21.58 0.87
CA ASN A 79 -9.39 -22.70 1.68
C ASN A 79 -10.83 -22.48 2.17
N ALA A 80 -11.16 -21.26 2.60
CA ALA A 80 -12.50 -20.91 3.04
C ALA A 80 -13.57 -21.10 1.94
N VAL A 81 -13.23 -20.82 0.69
CA VAL A 81 -14.11 -21.08 -0.47
C VAL A 81 -14.26 -22.58 -0.76
N GLY A 82 -13.21 -23.38 -0.52
CA GLY A 82 -13.27 -24.84 -0.66
C GLY A 82 -14.13 -25.53 0.41
N GLN A 83 -14.34 -24.88 1.56
CA GLN A 83 -15.22 -25.37 2.64
C GLN A 83 -16.69 -24.97 2.49
N LEU A 84 -17.03 -24.19 1.45
CA LEU A 84 -18.40 -23.79 1.12
C LEU A 84 -19.01 -24.62 -0.03
N MET A 85 -18.31 -25.66 -0.50
CA MET A 85 -18.86 -26.70 -1.38
C MET A 85 -19.05 -28.03 -0.65
#